data_AF-A0A759BY17-F1
#
_entry.id   AF-A0A759BY17-F1
#
_cell.length_a   1.000
_cell.length_b   1.000
_cell.length_c   1.000
_cell.angle_alpha   90.00
_cell.angle_beta   90.00
_cell.angle_gamma   90.00
#
_symmetry.space_group_name_H-M   'P 1'
#
loop_
_entity.id
_entity.type
_entity.pdbx_description
1 polymer ?
#
loop_
_entity_poly.entity_id
_entity_poly.type
_entity_poly.pdbx_seq_one_letter_code
_entity_poly.pdbx_strand_id
1 'polypeptide(L)'
;MALPKFDKHNEIKANYSINQARDMVGKTIESIEIGFAEPHPQLHQRELLIISFTDGTKLSISTGSNVQNIIGDLNHNGKVNLKPNDFHTDLDLTWQR
;
A
#
# COMPACT_ATOMS: atom_id res chain seq x y z
N MET A 1 27.87 0.00 9.61
CA MET A 1 27.26 0.33 8.31
C MET A 1 26.68 1.73 8.42
N ALA A 2 27.04 2.64 7.50
CA ALA A 2 26.48 4.00 7.50
C ALA A 2 25.13 4.00 6.77
N LEU A 3 24.17 4.75 7.30
CA LEU A 3 22.87 4.92 6.65
C LEU A 3 23.02 5.60 5.27
N PRO A 4 22.16 5.28 4.30
CA PRO A 4 22.12 6.00 3.02
C PRO A 4 21.90 7.49 3.25
N LYS A 5 22.66 8.33 2.54
CA LYS A 5 22.49 9.78 2.56
C LYS A 5 21.59 10.19 1.41
N PHE A 6 20.53 10.93 1.70
CA PHE A 6 19.66 11.49 0.68
C PHE A 6 20.39 12.57 -0.13
N ASP A 7 20.23 12.53 -1.45
CA ASP A 7 20.74 13.56 -2.35
C ASP A 7 19.82 14.79 -2.31
N LYS A 8 20.36 15.90 -1.82
CA LYS A 8 19.69 17.20 -1.68
C LYS A 8 19.31 17.87 -3.01
N HIS A 9 19.83 17.38 -4.13
CA HIS A 9 19.52 17.90 -5.47
C HIS A 9 18.36 17.18 -6.14
N ASN A 10 17.91 16.05 -5.58
CA ASN A 10 16.68 15.41 -6.01
C ASN A 10 15.51 16.09 -5.30
N GLU A 11 14.67 16.82 -6.04
CA GLU A 11 13.36 17.21 -5.54
C GLU A 11 12.56 15.94 -5.22
N ILE A 12 12.22 15.78 -3.94
CA ILE A 12 11.28 14.75 -3.50
C ILE A 12 9.93 15.13 -4.09
N LYS A 13 9.62 14.62 -5.28
CA LYS A 13 8.28 14.75 -5.86
C LYS A 13 7.35 13.85 -5.06
N ALA A 14 6.45 14.49 -4.34
CA ALA A 14 5.42 13.90 -3.50
C ALA A 14 4.34 13.16 -4.34
N ASN A 15 4.73 12.23 -5.21
CA ASN A 15 3.81 11.27 -5.83
C ASN A 15 3.55 10.07 -4.90
N TYR A 16 3.94 10.16 -3.63
CA TYR A 16 3.56 9.17 -2.62
C TYR A 16 2.06 9.28 -2.37
N SER A 17 1.38 8.15 -2.52
CA SER A 17 -0.02 7.90 -2.14
C SER A 17 -0.44 8.66 -0.87
N ILE A 18 0.37 8.59 0.20
CA ILE A 18 0.06 9.19 1.51
C ILE A 18 -0.10 10.72 1.49
N ASN A 19 0.55 11.43 0.56
CA ASN A 19 0.42 12.88 0.47
C ASN A 19 -0.96 13.31 -0.04
N GLN A 20 -1.71 12.41 -0.67
CA GLN A 20 -3.09 12.64 -1.10
C GLN A 20 -4.10 12.52 0.06
N ALA A 21 -3.68 12.12 1.26
CA ALA A 21 -4.57 12.03 2.43
C ALA A 21 -5.14 13.40 2.85
N ARG A 22 -4.46 14.51 2.50
CA ARG A 22 -4.94 15.87 2.81
C ARG A 22 -6.25 16.21 2.11
N ASP A 23 -6.58 15.56 1.00
CA ASP A 23 -7.83 15.78 0.27
C ASP A 23 -9.07 15.33 1.06
N MET A 24 -8.87 14.59 2.17
CA MET A 24 -9.95 14.21 3.11
C MET A 24 -10.38 15.35 4.03
N VAL A 25 -9.55 16.39 4.21
CA VAL A 25 -9.79 17.43 5.22
C VAL A 25 -11.07 18.21 4.89
N GLY A 26 -12.00 18.24 5.85
CA GLY A 26 -13.27 18.94 5.72
C GLY A 26 -14.38 18.15 5.00
N LYS A 27 -14.10 16.94 4.51
CA LYS A 27 -15.14 16.04 3.98
C LYS A 27 -15.88 15.34 5.12
N THR A 28 -17.16 15.07 4.90
CA THR A 28 -18.00 14.26 5.80
C THR A 28 -18.02 12.82 5.33
N ILE A 29 -17.75 11.87 6.22
CA ILE A 29 -17.81 10.44 5.93
C ILE A 29 -19.28 10.00 5.85
N GLU A 30 -19.64 9.32 4.77
CA GLU A 30 -20.93 8.66 4.58
C GLU A 30 -20.87 7.21 5.07
N SER A 31 -19.85 6.45 4.67
CA SER A 31 -19.69 5.05 5.04
C SER A 31 -18.23 4.61 5.03
N ILE A 32 -17.97 3.49 5.71
CA ILE A 32 -16.66 2.84 5.77
C ILE A 32 -16.84 1.35 5.48
N GLU A 33 -16.05 0.81 4.56
CA GLU A 33 -15.95 -0.61 4.26
C GLU A 33 -14.53 -1.10 4.56
N ILE A 34 -14.42 -2.25 5.21
CA ILE A 34 -13.14 -2.86 5.60
C ILE A 34 -13.15 -4.31 5.11
N GLY A 35 -12.06 -4.74 4.50
CA GLY A 35 -11.93 -6.12 4.07
C GLY A 35 -10.56 -6.42 3.47
N PHE A 36 -10.52 -7.50 2.71
CA PHE A 36 -9.37 -7.88 1.93
C PHE A 36 -9.72 -7.78 0.44
N ALA A 37 -8.75 -7.38 -0.39
CA ALA A 37 -8.90 -7.49 -1.83
C ALA A 37 -9.14 -8.94 -2.21
N GLU A 38 -9.97 -9.15 -3.23
CA GLU A 38 -10.10 -10.44 -3.87
C GLU A 38 -8.72 -10.99 -4.26
N PRO A 39 -8.42 -12.26 -3.93
CA PRO A 39 -7.16 -12.87 -4.28
C PRO A 39 -6.96 -12.86 -5.80
N HIS A 40 -5.81 -12.35 -6.26
CA HIS A 40 -5.43 -12.43 -7.67
C HIS A 40 -4.12 -13.22 -7.79
N PRO A 41 -3.97 -14.16 -8.74
CA PRO A 41 -2.77 -15.03 -8.83
C PRO A 41 -1.45 -14.28 -8.97
N GLN A 42 -1.50 -13.02 -9.40
CA GLN A 42 -0.34 -12.16 -9.64
C GLN A 42 -0.17 -11.04 -8.60
N LEU A 43 -1.10 -10.91 -7.64
CA LEU A 43 -1.06 -9.84 -6.64
C LEU A 43 -1.13 -10.43 -5.23
N HIS A 44 -0.35 -9.88 -4.32
CA HIS A 44 -0.38 -10.26 -2.90
C HIS A 44 -1.73 -9.88 -2.29
N GLN A 45 -2.13 -10.60 -1.23
CA GLN A 45 -3.33 -10.26 -0.48
C GLN A 45 -3.15 -8.86 0.12
N ARG A 46 -4.14 -8.00 -0.08
CA ARG A 46 -4.13 -6.63 0.42
C ARG A 46 -5.31 -6.43 1.35
N GLU A 47 -5.06 -5.76 2.47
CA GLU A 47 -6.10 -5.20 3.30
C GLU A 47 -6.59 -3.91 2.65
N LEU A 48 -7.90 -3.67 2.69
CA LEU A 48 -8.54 -2.48 2.13
C LEU A 48 -9.42 -1.81 3.18
N LEU A 49 -9.32 -0.49 3.20
CA LEU A 49 -10.22 0.43 3.88
C LEU A 49 -10.77 1.39 2.81
N ILE A 50 -12.08 1.33 2.55
CA ILE A 50 -12.76 2.23 1.62
C ILE A 50 -13.60 3.20 2.44
N ILE A 51 -13.37 4.49 2.22
CA ILE A 51 -14.10 5.59 2.85
C ILE A 51 -14.92 6.26 1.77
N SER A 52 -16.24 6.22 1.90
CA SER A 52 -17.15 6.98 1.04
C SER A 52 -17.51 8.29 1.74
N PHE A 53 -17.48 9.40 1.00
CA PHE A 53 -17.83 10.72 1.51
C PHE A 53 -19.19 11.17 0.99
N THR A 54 -19.88 12.02 1.74
CA THR A 54 -21.23 12.50 1.38
C THR A 54 -21.25 13.38 0.10
N ASP A 55 -20.08 13.81 -0.38
CA ASP A 55 -19.94 14.54 -1.64
C ASP A 55 -19.79 13.62 -2.87
N GLY A 56 -19.95 12.31 -2.69
CA GLY A 56 -19.86 11.29 -3.74
C GLY A 56 -18.45 10.79 -4.02
N THR A 57 -17.41 11.42 -3.45
CA THR A 57 -16.03 10.92 -3.61
C THR A 57 -15.75 9.73 -2.72
N LYS A 58 -14.79 8.90 -3.13
CA LYS A 58 -14.31 7.75 -2.33
C LYS A 58 -12.79 7.75 -2.25
N LEU A 59 -12.27 7.32 -1.11
CA LEU A 59 -10.85 7.01 -0.91
C LEU A 59 -10.71 5.53 -0.56
N SER A 60 -9.93 4.80 -1.35
CA SER A 60 -9.46 3.46 -1.00
C SER A 60 -8.05 3.55 -0.46
N ILE A 61 -7.84 3.03 0.75
CA ILE A 61 -6.53 2.84 1.38
C ILE A 61 -6.23 1.34 1.33
N SER A 62 -5.15 0.97 0.65
CA SER A 62 -4.75 -0.42 0.51
C SER A 62 -3.38 -0.64 1.13
N THR A 63 -3.29 -1.65 2.00
CA THR A 63 -2.03 -2.10 2.61
C THR A 63 -1.71 -3.50 2.15
N GLY A 64 -0.49 -3.72 1.69
CA GLY A 64 -0.05 -4.99 1.14
C GLY A 64 1.34 -5.38 1.61
N SER A 65 1.60 -6.68 1.71
CA SER A 65 2.95 -7.21 1.77
C SER A 65 3.01 -8.59 1.12
N ASN A 66 4.19 -8.97 0.65
CA ASN A 66 4.43 -10.30 0.12
C ASN A 66 5.04 -11.29 1.13
N VAL A 67 5.01 -10.95 2.42
CA VAL A 67 5.68 -11.76 3.47
C VAL A 67 5.14 -13.18 3.55
N GLN A 68 3.84 -13.38 3.36
CA GLN A 68 3.22 -14.70 3.38
C GLN A 68 3.66 -15.57 2.19
N ASN A 69 3.90 -14.96 1.03
CA ASN A 69 4.44 -15.67 -0.13
C ASN A 69 5.87 -16.13 0.13
N ILE A 70 6.69 -15.25 0.69
CA ILE A 70 8.07 -15.54 1.07
C ILE A 70 8.13 -16.67 2.12
N ILE A 71 7.26 -16.62 3.13
CA ILE A 71 7.15 -17.69 4.14
C ILE A 71 6.68 -19.00 3.49
N GLY A 72 5.73 -18.95 2.55
CA GLY A 72 5.30 -20.10 1.77
C GLY A 72 6.47 -20.74 1.03
N ASP A 73 7.26 -19.96 0.29
CA ASP A 73 8.43 -20.44 -0.44
C ASP A 73 9.52 -20.99 0.48
N LEU A 74 9.72 -20.36 1.66
CA LEU A 74 10.64 -20.86 2.70
C LEU A 74 10.19 -22.21 3.24
N ASN A 75 8.91 -22.37 3.52
CA ASN A 75 8.35 -23.60 4.06
C ASN A 75 8.35 -24.73 3.03
N HIS A 76 8.15 -24.42 1.73
CA HIS A 76 8.16 -25.41 0.66
C HIS A 76 9.56 -25.86 0.24
N ASN A 77 10.52 -24.93 0.15
CA ASN A 77 11.84 -25.22 -0.42
C ASN A 77 12.98 -25.25 0.62
N GLY A 78 12.68 -24.96 1.89
CA GLY A 78 13.65 -24.93 3.01
C GLY A 78 14.69 -23.80 2.93
N LYS A 79 14.73 -23.05 1.83
CA LYS A 79 15.58 -21.88 1.59
C LYS A 79 14.87 -20.95 0.60
N VAL A 80 14.92 -19.65 0.88
CA VAL A 80 14.61 -18.61 -0.11
C VAL A 80 15.83 -17.73 -0.26
N ASN A 81 16.29 -17.59 -1.49
CA ASN A 81 17.36 -16.66 -1.82
C ASN A 81 16.76 -15.28 -2.10
N LEU A 82 16.33 -14.58 -1.04
CA LEU A 82 15.74 -13.24 -1.15
C LEU A 82 16.81 -12.24 -1.55
N LYS A 83 16.61 -11.58 -2.68
CA LYS A 83 17.30 -10.35 -3.03
C LYS A 83 16.63 -9.17 -2.32
N PRO A 84 17.32 -8.04 -2.12
CA PRO A 84 16.74 -6.86 -1.49
C PRO A 84 15.44 -6.37 -2.15
N ASN A 85 15.29 -6.56 -3.47
CA ASN A 85 14.11 -6.17 -4.23
C ASN A 85 13.01 -7.25 -4.27
N ASP A 86 13.17 -8.38 -3.58
CA ASP A 86 12.16 -9.44 -3.57
C ASP A 86 11.13 -9.24 -2.45
N PHE A 87 11.43 -8.45 -1.41
CA PHE A 87 10.48 -8.09 -0.36
C PHE A 87 9.76 -6.79 -0.73
N HIS A 88 8.44 -6.81 -0.65
CA HIS A 88 7.59 -5.68 -1.00
C HIS A 88 6.58 -5.41 0.11
N THR A 89 6.38 -4.12 0.40
CA THR A 89 5.28 -3.64 1.22
C THR A 89 4.77 -2.35 0.62
N ASP A 90 3.45 -2.26 0.53
CA ASP A 90 2.76 -1.20 -0.19
C ASP A 90 1.76 -0.52 0.74
N LEU A 91 1.66 0.80 0.61
CA LEU A 91 0.60 1.62 1.17
C LEU A 91 0.11 2.54 0.06
N ASP A 92 -1.06 2.25 -0.47
CA ASP A 92 -1.64 2.94 -1.61
C ASP A 92 -2.93 3.67 -1.23
N LEU A 93 -3.07 4.88 -1.75
CA LEU A 93 -4.26 5.72 -1.63
C LEU A 93 -4.77 5.94 -3.05
N THR A 94 -6.02 5.53 -3.30
CA THR A 94 -6.67 5.69 -4.59
C THR A 94 -7.96 6.46 -4.42
N TRP A 95 -8.06 7.61 -5.08
CA TRP A 95 -9.27 8.42 -5.11
C TRP A 95 -10.16 8.06 -6.30
N GLN A 96 -11.47 7.94 -6.04
CA GLN A 96 -12.51 7.87 -7.05
C GLN A 96 -13.41 9.11 -6.93
N ARG A 97 -13.70 9.75 -8.06
CA ARG A 97 -14.54 10.94 -8.18
C ARG A 97 -15.77 10.64 -9.00
#